data_AF-A0AAV5CTJ3-F1
#
_entry.id   AF-A0AAV5CTJ3-F1
#
_cell.length_a   1.000
_cell.length_b   1.000
_cell.length_c   1.000
_cell.angle_alpha   90.00
_cell.angle_beta   90.00
_cell.angle_gamma   90.00
#
_symmetry.space_group_name_H-M   'P 1'
#
loop_
_entity.id
_entity.type
_entity.pdbx_description
1 polymer ?
#
loop_
_entity_poly.entity_id
_entity_poly.type
_entity_poly.pdbx_seq_one_letter_code
_entity_poly.pdbx_strand_id
1 'polypeptide(L)'
;MGSDASPKKWTLKDQRDTYLKWFSLADDGLIRDSSHPSLSNSHGDGRLTGSDSLKFFAMSNLSRSELKQVWAIADSKRQGYLGFYEFMTAMQLVSLAQAGNDISQDTIENAACHSSESLISATWFNSKSGKKIPLRSVTSIIDGLKKLYIEKLRPLEKTYQFQDFVSPLLTSSDFDAKPMVMLLGQYSTGKTTFIKHLLKTSYPGAHIGPEPTTDRFVVITSGPDERCIPGNTIAVQADMPYSGLSSFGTAFLSKFECSQMPHPLLEHVTFVDTPGVLSGEKQRTQRSYDFTGVTSWFAAKCDLILLLFDPHKLDISDEFKRVIGSLRGHDDKIRIVLNKADQVDAQQLMRVYGALLWSLGKVLNTPEVMRVYIGYARPSSLINEFVKRARAAKVHAHIISHLKKEMPALMGKAKAQQKLLDSLDDQFAQVQKELHLPAGDFPSVEEYRQILSAYNFDKFEKLRPKMVQGVDDMLAYDIPELLKKFRNPYD
;
A
#
# COMPACT_ATOMS: atom_id res chain seq x y z
N MET A 1 2.05 57.39 37.36
CA MET A 1 2.31 56.13 38.10
C MET A 1 0.95 55.61 38.56
N GLY A 2 0.47 54.42 38.24
CA GLY A 2 0.91 53.36 37.34
C GLY A 2 -0.35 52.65 36.83
N SER A 3 -0.34 52.17 35.58
CA SER A 3 -1.42 51.37 35.02
C SER A 3 -1.28 49.94 35.52
N ASP A 4 -2.23 49.54 36.35
CA ASP A 4 -2.42 48.18 36.87
C ASP A 4 -2.79 47.24 35.70
N ALA A 5 -1.88 46.33 35.35
CA ALA A 5 -2.11 45.31 34.33
C ALA A 5 -1.67 43.95 34.88
N SER A 6 -2.62 43.25 35.51
CA SER A 6 -2.47 41.85 35.88
C SER A 6 -2.22 40.98 34.62
N PRO A 7 -1.43 39.90 34.72
CA PRO A 7 -0.93 39.16 33.56
C PRO A 7 -2.05 38.44 32.81
N LYS A 8 -2.20 38.75 31.51
CA LYS A 8 -3.23 38.16 30.64
C LYS A 8 -2.78 36.77 30.17
N LYS A 9 -3.35 35.71 30.74
CA LYS A 9 -3.18 34.31 30.30
C LYS A 9 -3.76 34.17 28.88
N TRP A 10 -2.99 33.67 27.92
CA TRP A 10 -3.50 33.48 26.56
C TRP A 10 -4.64 32.46 26.57
N THR A 11 -5.80 32.85 26.06
CA THR A 11 -6.89 31.91 25.80
C THR A 11 -6.58 31.08 24.55
N LEU A 12 -7.24 29.93 24.35
CA LEU A 12 -7.13 29.16 23.11
C LEU A 12 -7.42 30.01 21.85
N LYS A 13 -8.24 31.05 22.00
CA LYS A 13 -8.52 32.03 20.93
C LYS A 13 -7.30 32.92 20.66
N ASP A 14 -6.63 33.42 21.70
CA ASP A 14 -5.41 34.22 21.55
C ASP A 14 -4.27 33.39 20.95
N GLN A 15 -4.15 32.11 21.33
CA GLN A 15 -3.19 31.17 20.75
C GLN A 15 -3.49 30.89 19.26
N ARG A 16 -4.77 30.69 18.91
CA ARG A 16 -5.21 30.48 17.53
C ARG A 16 -5.02 31.71 16.67
N ASP A 17 -5.36 32.90 17.17
CA ASP A 17 -5.21 34.15 16.45
C ASP A 17 -3.72 34.48 16.26
N THR A 18 -2.86 34.13 17.22
CA THR A 18 -1.41 34.23 17.11
C THR A 18 -0.83 33.22 16.10
N TYR A 19 -1.35 31.99 16.07
CA TYR A 19 -1.02 30.97 15.07
C TYR A 19 -1.42 31.40 13.65
N LEU A 20 -2.63 31.93 13.48
CA LEU A 20 -3.11 32.44 12.19
C LEU A 20 -2.31 33.65 11.72
N LYS A 21 -1.89 34.52 12.66
CA LYS A 21 -1.01 35.66 12.36
C LYS A 21 0.39 35.20 11.96
N TRP A 22 0.89 34.09 12.52
CA TRP A 22 2.15 33.48 12.10
C TRP A 22 2.03 32.78 10.74
N PHE A 23 0.95 32.04 10.51
CA PHE A 23 0.69 31.39 9.23
C PHE A 23 0.58 32.43 8.10
N SER A 24 -0.09 33.57 8.34
CA SER A 24 -0.13 34.67 7.37
C SER A 24 1.24 35.33 7.16
N LEU A 25 2.11 35.36 8.17
CA LEU A 25 3.47 35.87 8.08
C LEU A 25 4.43 34.89 7.37
N ALA A 26 4.11 33.60 7.35
CA ALA A 26 4.92 32.55 6.74
C ALA A 26 4.50 32.21 5.30
N ASP A 27 3.22 32.39 4.94
CA ASP A 27 2.63 32.04 3.64
C ASP A 27 2.76 33.18 2.60
N ASP A 28 2.68 34.45 3.03
CA ASP A 28 2.84 35.61 2.14
C ASP A 28 4.30 36.09 2.11
N GLY A 29 5.10 35.56 1.19
CA GLY A 29 6.46 36.04 0.88
C GLY A 29 6.57 37.50 0.37
N LEU A 30 5.78 38.44 0.89
CA LEU A 30 5.69 39.84 0.46
C LEU A 30 5.74 40.80 1.67
N ILE A 31 6.95 41.09 2.15
CA ILE A 31 7.22 42.38 2.80
C ILE A 31 7.21 43.46 1.71
N ARG A 32 6.02 43.95 1.38
CA ARG A 32 5.78 45.26 0.75
C ARG A 32 4.46 45.80 1.28
N ASP A 33 4.41 46.20 2.55
CA ASP A 33 3.98 47.56 2.87
C ASP A 33 4.39 47.99 4.29
N SER A 34 4.81 49.23 4.35
CA SER A 34 5.49 49.95 5.42
C SER A 34 4.53 50.53 6.46
N SER A 35 4.12 49.75 7.45
CA SER A 35 3.36 50.31 8.60
C SER A 35 3.63 49.73 10.00
N HIS A 36 4.58 48.79 10.18
CA HIS A 36 5.00 48.35 11.52
C HIS A 36 6.54 48.32 11.67
N PRO A 37 7.17 49.19 12.50
CA PRO A 37 8.63 49.37 12.49
C PRO A 37 9.48 48.36 13.27
N SER A 38 8.96 47.23 13.77
CA SER A 38 9.70 46.44 14.79
C SER A 38 10.20 45.06 14.39
N LEU A 39 9.96 44.58 13.16
CA LEU A 39 10.37 43.22 12.74
C LEU A 39 10.79 43.14 11.25
N SER A 40 11.58 44.10 10.77
CA SER A 40 12.16 44.04 9.42
C SER A 40 13.67 43.87 9.47
N ASN A 41 14.15 42.63 9.37
CA ASN A 41 15.29 42.24 8.55
C ASN A 41 15.64 40.76 8.78
N SER A 42 15.03 39.86 8.00
CA SER A 42 15.63 38.56 7.70
C SER A 42 14.85 37.86 6.60
N HIS A 43 15.60 37.23 5.70
CA HIS A 43 15.23 36.72 4.38
C HIS A 43 13.97 35.84 4.37
N GLY A 44 13.13 36.01 3.33
CA GLY A 44 11.89 35.26 3.12
C GLY A 44 12.10 33.79 2.75
N ASP A 45 12.70 33.02 3.65
CA ASP A 45 12.94 31.58 3.52
C ASP A 45 12.11 30.73 4.51
N GLY A 46 11.16 31.36 5.20
CA GLY A 46 10.29 30.70 6.19
C GLY A 46 10.99 30.30 7.49
N ARG A 47 12.19 30.85 7.77
CA ARG A 47 12.96 30.54 8.99
C ARG A 47 12.92 31.70 9.98
N LEU A 48 12.73 31.36 11.25
CA LEU A 48 12.69 32.33 12.35
C LEU A 48 14.04 32.32 13.08
N THR A 49 14.79 33.42 12.99
CA THR A 49 16.09 33.55 13.67
C THR A 49 15.92 33.64 15.18
N GLY A 50 16.89 33.17 15.97
CA GLY A 50 16.75 33.17 17.43
C GLY A 50 16.50 34.53 18.07
N SER A 51 16.94 35.62 17.44
CA SER A 51 16.67 36.97 17.94
C SER A 51 15.21 37.41 17.74
N ASP A 52 14.56 36.94 16.68
CA ASP A 52 13.17 37.27 16.37
C ASP A 52 12.21 36.31 17.05
N SER A 53 12.59 35.03 17.19
CA SER A 53 11.82 34.05 17.95
C SER A 53 11.71 34.44 19.42
N LEU A 54 12.80 34.91 20.04
CA LEU A 54 12.76 35.38 21.43
C LEU A 54 11.89 36.63 21.60
N LYS A 55 11.88 37.56 20.63
CA LYS A 55 10.97 38.72 20.65
C LYS A 55 9.51 38.30 20.48
N PHE A 56 9.26 37.33 19.61
CA PHE A 56 7.93 36.78 19.36
C PHE A 56 7.40 36.04 20.59
N PHE A 57 8.19 35.12 21.15
CA PHE A 57 7.81 34.38 22.36
C PHE A 57 7.77 35.27 23.60
N ALA A 58 8.46 36.42 23.64
CA ALA A 58 8.30 37.39 24.72
C ALA A 58 6.86 37.91 24.85
N MET A 59 6.05 37.84 23.79
CA MET A 59 4.62 38.18 23.84
C MET A 59 3.80 37.19 24.68
N SER A 60 4.33 35.97 24.94
CA SER A 60 3.69 34.96 25.79
C SER A 60 3.78 35.26 27.29
N ASN A 61 4.48 36.35 27.67
CA ASN A 61 4.61 36.83 29.04
C ASN A 61 5.31 35.83 30.00
N LEU A 62 6.08 34.88 29.45
CA LEU A 62 7.00 34.01 30.19
C LEU A 62 8.28 34.76 30.59
N SER A 63 8.91 34.31 31.67
CA SER A 63 10.19 34.88 32.11
C SER A 63 11.31 34.64 31.09
N ARG A 64 12.32 35.50 31.08
CA ARG A 64 13.49 35.34 30.19
C ARG A 64 14.23 34.01 30.42
N SER A 65 14.16 33.45 31.63
CA SER A 65 14.71 32.13 31.94
C SER A 65 13.94 31.01 31.27
N GLU A 66 12.60 31.04 31.32
CA GLU A 66 11.73 30.04 30.69
C GLU A 66 11.84 30.10 29.17
N LEU A 67 11.85 31.29 28.58
CA LEU A 67 12.00 31.45 27.13
C LEU A 67 13.35 30.93 26.60
N LYS A 68 14.42 31.06 27.39
CA LYS A 68 15.71 30.45 27.06
C LYS A 68 15.67 28.93 27.13
N GLN A 69 14.92 28.35 28.06
CA GLN A 69 14.73 26.90 28.15
C GLN A 69 13.90 26.38 26.97
N VAL A 70 12.78 27.05 26.64
CA VAL A 70 11.97 26.74 25.44
C VAL A 70 12.85 26.76 24.19
N TRP A 71 13.66 27.80 24.01
CA TRP A 71 14.57 27.92 22.87
C TRP A 71 15.59 26.78 22.83
N ALA A 72 16.24 26.48 23.95
CA ALA A 72 17.26 25.43 24.02
C ALA A 72 16.71 24.04 23.69
N ILE A 73 15.44 23.77 24.03
CA ILE A 73 14.78 22.49 23.74
C ILE A 73 14.29 22.45 22.28
N ALA A 74 13.73 23.56 21.79
CA ALA A 74 13.24 23.64 20.41
C ALA A 74 14.38 23.63 19.38
N ASP A 75 15.48 24.34 19.62
CA ASP A 75 16.71 24.32 18.81
C ASP A 75 17.70 23.26 19.32
N SER A 76 17.23 22.02 19.47
CA SER A 76 18.04 20.89 19.93
C SER A 76 19.27 20.63 19.04
N LYS A 77 19.18 21.01 17.76
CA LYS A 77 20.26 20.89 16.76
C LYS A 77 21.23 22.08 16.75
N ARG A 78 21.01 23.11 17.59
CA ARG A 78 21.82 24.34 17.70
C ARG A 78 22.06 25.03 16.36
N GLN A 79 21.03 25.07 15.51
CA GLN A 79 21.11 25.64 14.17
C GLN A 79 20.93 27.16 14.17
N GLY A 80 20.46 27.75 15.28
CA GLY A 80 20.30 29.20 15.42
C GLY A 80 19.04 29.78 14.77
N TYR A 81 18.21 28.93 14.17
CA TYR A 81 16.90 29.26 13.60
C TYR A 81 15.89 28.12 13.87
N LEU A 82 14.60 28.44 13.92
CA LEU A 82 13.52 27.44 14.04
C LEU A 82 12.81 27.24 12.70
N GLY A 83 12.70 25.98 12.28
CA GLY A 83 11.81 25.54 11.20
C GLY A 83 10.39 25.27 11.71
N PHE A 84 9.52 24.77 10.84
CA PHE A 84 8.11 24.50 11.15
C PHE A 84 7.94 23.56 12.36
N TYR A 85 8.64 22.44 12.37
CA TYR A 85 8.54 21.44 13.44
C TYR A 85 9.12 21.96 14.76
N GLU A 86 10.30 22.59 14.72
CA GLU A 86 10.94 23.16 15.90
C GLU A 86 10.12 24.31 16.51
N PHE A 87 9.44 25.11 15.67
CA PHE A 87 8.50 26.15 16.12
C PHE A 87 7.25 25.55 16.80
N MET A 88 6.69 24.47 16.25
CA MET A 88 5.54 23.78 16.87
C MET A 88 5.91 23.22 18.26
N THR A 89 7.09 22.63 18.40
CA THR A 89 7.63 22.20 19.69
C THR A 89 7.78 23.37 20.66
N ALA A 90 8.31 24.51 20.20
CA ALA A 90 8.43 25.71 21.03
C ALA A 90 7.06 26.22 21.51
N MET A 91 6.04 26.24 20.65
CA MET A 91 4.68 26.66 21.00
C MET A 91 4.01 25.73 22.00
N GLN A 92 4.20 24.42 21.87
CA GLN A 92 3.71 23.45 22.86
C GLN A 92 4.36 23.68 24.22
N LEU A 93 5.68 23.89 24.27
CA LEU A 93 6.40 24.19 25.51
C LEU A 93 5.93 25.50 26.16
N VAL A 94 5.70 26.55 25.37
CA VAL A 94 5.13 27.81 25.86
C VAL A 94 3.75 27.58 26.47
N SER A 95 2.91 26.75 25.84
CA SER A 95 1.58 26.44 26.37
C SER A 95 1.65 25.68 27.71
N LEU A 96 2.60 24.76 27.85
CA LEU A 96 2.83 23.99 29.08
C LEU A 96 3.34 24.88 30.22
N ALA A 97 4.29 25.78 29.92
CA ALA A 97 4.82 26.75 30.86
C ALA A 97 3.72 27.70 31.36
N GLN A 98 2.87 28.21 30.46
CA GLN A 98 1.72 29.05 30.84
C GLN A 98 0.66 28.30 31.65
N ALA A 99 0.57 26.98 31.51
CA ALA A 99 -0.28 26.13 32.33
C ALA A 99 0.28 25.89 33.74
N GLY A 100 1.53 26.28 34.01
CA GLY A 100 2.22 26.11 35.29
C GLY A 100 2.98 24.80 35.44
N ASN A 101 3.25 24.08 34.33
CA ASN A 101 4.06 22.86 34.33
C ASN A 101 5.54 23.19 34.08
N ASP A 102 6.43 22.37 34.62
CA ASP A 102 7.88 22.51 34.40
C ASP A 102 8.27 22.23 32.94
N ILE A 103 9.17 23.06 32.41
CA ILE A 103 9.67 22.96 31.03
C ILE A 103 10.78 21.91 30.98
N SER A 104 10.44 20.65 30.67
CA SER A 104 11.41 19.55 30.50
C SER A 104 11.16 18.74 29.22
N GLN A 105 12.25 18.16 28.68
CA GLN A 105 12.22 17.33 27.47
C GLN A 105 11.39 16.05 27.67
N ASP A 106 11.39 15.51 28.89
CA ASP A 106 10.59 14.32 29.27
C ASP A 106 9.07 14.57 29.24
N THR A 107 8.63 15.82 29.37
CA THR A 107 7.21 16.18 29.31
C THR A 107 6.70 16.17 27.86
N ILE A 108 7.59 16.43 26.89
CA ILE A 108 7.27 16.31 25.46
C ILE A 108 7.18 14.85 25.05
N GLU A 109 8.05 13.95 25.53
CA GLU A 109 7.95 12.52 25.20
C GLU A 109 6.66 11.90 25.74
N ASN A 110 6.18 12.33 26.91
CA ASN A 110 4.88 11.90 27.43
C ASN A 110 3.67 12.55 26.68
N ALA A 111 3.86 13.72 26.07
CA ALA A 111 2.84 14.40 25.25
C ALA A 111 2.87 13.97 23.76
N ALA A 112 4.01 13.46 23.28
CA ALA A 112 4.24 13.01 21.91
C ALA A 112 4.05 11.49 21.75
N CYS A 113 4.27 10.71 22.82
CA CYS A 113 4.04 9.26 22.83
C CYS A 113 2.57 8.87 23.10
N HIS A 114 1.73 9.82 23.48
CA HIS A 114 0.28 9.65 23.50
C HIS A 114 -0.37 10.83 22.81
N SER A 115 -0.92 10.59 21.62
CA SER A 115 -1.94 11.46 21.03
C SER A 115 -3.02 11.71 22.09
N SER A 116 -2.97 12.89 22.71
CA SER A 116 -3.96 13.35 23.69
C SER A 116 -5.39 13.37 23.12
N GLU A 117 -5.53 13.27 21.79
CA GLU A 117 -6.77 13.05 21.04
C GLU A 117 -7.40 11.67 21.29
N SER A 118 -6.62 10.60 21.46
CA SER A 118 -7.17 9.23 21.65
C SER A 118 -7.74 8.99 23.05
N LEU A 119 -7.12 9.57 24.08
CA LEU A 119 -7.50 9.39 25.49
C LEU A 119 -8.88 9.98 25.81
N ILE A 120 -9.22 11.14 25.25
CA ILE A 120 -10.54 11.78 25.48
C ILE A 120 -11.64 10.94 24.85
N SER A 121 -11.44 10.46 23.62
CA SER A 121 -12.41 9.64 22.87
C SER A 121 -12.63 8.26 23.52
N ALA A 122 -11.56 7.62 24.01
CA ALA A 122 -11.62 6.33 24.70
C ALA A 122 -12.40 6.40 26.03
N THR A 123 -12.31 7.53 26.76
CA THR A 123 -13.09 7.72 28.00
C THR A 123 -14.61 7.78 27.76
N TRP A 124 -15.07 8.16 26.57
CA TRP A 124 -16.51 8.23 26.26
C TRP A 124 -17.16 6.85 26.22
N PHE A 125 -16.44 5.84 25.72
CA PHE A 125 -16.97 4.47 25.64
C PHE A 125 -17.04 3.77 27.00
N ASN A 126 -16.21 4.19 27.96
CA ASN A 126 -16.13 3.70 29.35
C ASN A 126 -16.99 4.48 30.35
N SER A 127 -17.57 5.62 29.96
CA SER A 127 -18.40 6.43 30.84
C SER A 127 -19.72 5.73 31.17
N LYS A 128 -19.95 5.44 32.45
CA LYS A 128 -21.23 4.95 32.95
C LYS A 128 -22.23 6.13 32.98
N SER A 129 -23.17 6.05 32.03
CA SER A 129 -24.49 6.70 31.95
C SER A 129 -24.59 8.23 31.75
N GLY A 130 -25.39 8.59 30.73
CA GLY A 130 -26.38 9.67 30.76
C GLY A 130 -25.92 11.11 30.50
N LYS A 131 -24.63 11.43 30.57
CA LYS A 131 -24.15 12.81 30.32
C LYS A 131 -23.95 13.05 28.83
N LYS A 132 -24.69 14.00 28.26
CA LYS A 132 -24.50 14.49 26.89
C LYS A 132 -23.05 14.96 26.70
N ILE A 133 -22.40 14.45 25.68
CA ILE A 133 -21.01 14.79 25.32
C ILE A 133 -21.01 16.24 24.81
N PRO A 134 -20.25 17.17 25.42
CA PRO A 134 -20.25 18.58 25.00
C PRO A 134 -19.84 18.76 23.53
N LEU A 135 -20.45 19.71 22.80
CA LEU A 135 -20.08 19.96 21.40
C LEU A 135 -18.60 20.39 21.23
N ARG A 136 -18.05 21.05 22.25
CA ARG A 136 -16.66 21.52 22.31
C ARG A 136 -15.60 20.41 22.32
N SER A 137 -15.99 19.15 22.57
CA SER A 137 -15.07 18.01 22.57
C SER A 137 -15.06 17.26 21.25
N VAL A 138 -15.80 17.72 20.24
CA VAL A 138 -15.77 17.18 18.88
C VAL A 138 -14.73 17.95 18.09
N THR A 139 -13.57 17.34 17.88
CA THR A 139 -12.43 17.91 17.15
C THR A 139 -12.36 17.44 15.69
N SER A 140 -12.96 16.29 15.39
CA SER A 140 -12.96 15.68 14.05
C SER A 140 -14.35 15.12 13.66
N ILE A 141 -14.51 14.75 12.38
CA ILE A 141 -15.71 14.04 11.90
C ILE A 141 -15.85 12.71 12.64
N ILE A 142 -14.74 12.01 12.88
CA ILE A 142 -14.71 10.72 13.60
C ILE A 142 -15.23 10.91 15.03
N ASP A 143 -14.82 11.97 15.74
CA ASP A 143 -15.34 12.28 17.07
C ASP A 143 -16.83 12.61 17.05
N GLY A 144 -17.30 13.28 15.99
CA GLY A 144 -18.72 13.54 15.77
C GLY A 144 -19.52 12.25 15.60
N LEU A 145 -19.01 11.31 14.80
CA LEU A 145 -19.62 10.00 14.58
C LEU A 145 -19.61 9.13 15.85
N LYS A 146 -18.48 9.09 16.58
CA LYS A 146 -18.37 8.41 17.88
C LYS A 146 -19.40 8.94 18.88
N LYS A 147 -19.54 10.26 18.97
CA LYS A 147 -20.55 10.90 19.80
C LYS A 147 -21.96 10.49 19.39
N LEU A 148 -22.30 10.58 18.10
CA LEU A 148 -23.62 10.20 17.59
C LEU A 148 -23.93 8.72 17.88
N TYR A 149 -22.96 7.83 17.68
CA TYR A 149 -23.10 6.41 18.01
C TYR A 149 -23.42 6.22 19.49
N ILE A 150 -22.62 6.79 20.40
CA ILE A 150 -22.81 6.63 21.85
C ILE A 150 -24.14 7.21 22.33
N GLU A 151 -24.53 8.39 21.84
CA GLU A 151 -25.72 9.10 22.32
C GLU A 151 -27.03 8.59 21.71
N LYS A 152 -27.00 8.08 20.46
CA LYS A 152 -28.22 7.76 19.70
C LYS A 152 -28.36 6.28 19.38
N LEU A 153 -27.32 5.67 18.81
CA LEU A 153 -27.43 4.32 18.25
C LEU A 153 -27.14 3.21 19.27
N ARG A 154 -26.08 3.36 20.08
CA ARG A 154 -25.66 2.38 21.09
C ARG A 154 -26.76 2.05 22.12
N PRO A 155 -27.56 3.01 22.63
CA PRO A 155 -28.67 2.69 23.51
C PRO A 155 -29.72 1.82 22.82
N LEU A 156 -30.05 2.10 21.55
CA LEU A 156 -30.99 1.32 20.75
C LEU A 156 -30.48 -0.11 20.53
N GLU A 157 -29.22 -0.26 20.10
CA GLU A 157 -28.61 -1.59 19.90
C GLU A 157 -28.62 -2.43 21.17
N LYS A 158 -28.32 -1.83 22.32
CA LYS A 158 -28.36 -2.50 23.63
C LYS A 158 -29.78 -2.89 24.03
N THR A 159 -30.75 -1.98 23.87
CA THR A 159 -32.15 -2.23 24.25
C THR A 159 -32.76 -3.39 23.46
N TYR A 160 -32.41 -3.52 22.18
CA TYR A 160 -32.95 -4.56 21.29
C TYR A 160 -31.99 -5.72 21.04
N GLN A 161 -30.94 -5.88 21.85
CA GLN A 161 -29.99 -7.00 21.77
C GLN A 161 -29.37 -7.21 20.37
N PHE A 162 -29.13 -6.12 19.65
CA PHE A 162 -28.64 -6.17 18.26
C PHE A 162 -27.34 -6.98 18.11
N GLN A 163 -26.51 -6.98 19.14
CA GLN A 163 -25.26 -7.75 19.22
C GLN A 163 -25.42 -9.27 19.07
N ASP A 164 -26.56 -9.82 19.49
CA ASP A 164 -26.80 -11.25 19.50
C ASP A 164 -27.31 -11.75 18.14
N PHE A 165 -27.82 -10.84 17.30
CA PHE A 165 -28.49 -11.17 16.03
C PHE A 165 -27.75 -10.67 14.79
N VAL A 166 -27.06 -9.53 14.88
CA VAL A 166 -26.52 -8.85 13.69
C VAL A 166 -25.03 -8.56 13.82
N SER A 167 -24.62 -7.71 14.77
CA SER A 167 -23.21 -7.32 14.92
C SER A 167 -22.88 -6.87 16.33
N PRO A 168 -21.67 -7.20 16.86
CA PRO A 168 -21.18 -6.66 18.11
C PRO A 168 -21.23 -5.13 18.17
N LEU A 169 -21.36 -4.59 19.39
CA LEU A 169 -21.32 -3.14 19.63
C LEU A 169 -19.98 -2.54 19.20
N LEU A 170 -20.03 -1.37 18.56
CA LEU A 170 -18.83 -0.65 18.15
C LEU A 170 -18.08 -0.12 19.38
N THR A 171 -16.76 -0.18 19.28
CA THR A 171 -15.79 0.31 20.26
C THR A 171 -15.05 1.52 19.71
N SER A 172 -14.31 2.27 20.55
CA SER A 172 -13.52 3.41 20.06
C SER A 172 -12.50 3.01 19.00
N SER A 173 -11.89 1.83 19.14
CA SER A 173 -10.89 1.32 18.20
C SER A 173 -11.48 0.98 16.83
N ASP A 174 -12.79 0.71 16.73
CA ASP A 174 -13.47 0.52 15.43
C ASP A 174 -13.55 1.81 14.62
N PHE A 175 -13.66 2.96 15.29
CA PHE A 175 -13.71 4.28 14.62
C PHE A 175 -12.31 4.83 14.31
N ASP A 176 -11.30 4.45 15.11
CA ASP A 176 -9.90 4.84 14.93
C ASP A 176 -9.12 3.85 14.05
N ALA A 177 -9.77 2.76 13.63
CA ALA A 177 -9.16 1.74 12.79
C ALA A 177 -8.72 2.32 11.44
N LYS A 178 -7.53 1.92 11.00
CA LYS A 178 -7.05 2.21 9.64
C LYS A 178 -7.90 1.47 8.61
N PRO A 179 -8.00 1.98 7.37
CA PRO A 179 -8.65 1.27 6.29
C PRO A 179 -8.12 -0.15 6.14
N MET A 180 -9.03 -1.12 6.01
CA MET A 180 -8.71 -2.54 5.93
C MET A 180 -8.96 -3.12 4.53
N VAL A 181 -7.94 -3.81 4.01
CA VAL A 181 -8.00 -4.51 2.72
C VAL A 181 -7.91 -6.01 2.94
N MET A 182 -9.01 -6.73 2.67
CA MET A 182 -9.05 -8.20 2.78
C MET A 182 -8.74 -8.85 1.44
N LEU A 183 -7.86 -9.85 1.46
CA LEU A 183 -7.56 -10.69 0.30
C LEU A 183 -8.23 -12.04 0.46
N LEU A 184 -9.13 -12.39 -0.47
CA LEU A 184 -9.88 -13.63 -0.46
C LEU A 184 -9.73 -14.37 -1.79
N GLY A 185 -9.63 -15.69 -1.75
CA GLY A 185 -9.46 -16.51 -2.94
C GLY A 185 -9.06 -17.94 -2.62
N GLN A 186 -9.14 -18.82 -3.61
CA GLN A 186 -8.78 -20.24 -3.45
C GLN A 186 -7.29 -20.45 -3.14
N TYR A 187 -6.91 -21.69 -2.82
CA TYR A 187 -5.50 -22.04 -2.59
C TYR A 187 -4.63 -21.73 -3.81
N SER A 188 -3.41 -21.28 -3.54
CA SER A 188 -2.39 -20.98 -4.57
C SER A 188 -2.74 -19.83 -5.53
N THR A 189 -3.80 -19.04 -5.27
CA THR A 189 -4.15 -17.83 -6.05
C THR A 189 -3.17 -16.66 -5.86
N GLY A 190 -2.27 -16.76 -4.88
CA GLY A 190 -1.19 -15.80 -4.66
C GLY A 190 -1.51 -14.64 -3.72
N LYS A 191 -2.46 -14.78 -2.77
CA LYS A 191 -2.82 -13.75 -1.77
C LYS A 191 -1.61 -13.26 -0.96
N THR A 192 -0.94 -14.16 -0.25
CA THR A 192 0.28 -13.86 0.51
C THR A 192 1.37 -13.24 -0.36
N THR A 193 1.55 -13.75 -1.59
CA THR A 193 2.52 -13.20 -2.56
C THR A 193 2.15 -11.79 -3.03
N PHE A 194 0.85 -11.51 -3.19
CA PHE A 194 0.35 -10.20 -3.57
C PHE A 194 0.65 -9.17 -2.48
N ILE A 195 0.42 -9.51 -1.21
CA ILE A 195 0.76 -8.62 -0.08
C ILE A 195 2.28 -8.42 0.01
N LYS A 196 3.07 -9.49 -0.09
CA LYS A 196 4.54 -9.40 -0.16
C LYS A 196 5.00 -8.50 -1.30
N HIS A 197 4.32 -8.53 -2.44
CA HIS A 197 4.64 -7.67 -3.57
C HIS A 197 4.30 -6.19 -3.29
N LEU A 198 3.15 -5.90 -2.67
CA LEU A 198 2.76 -4.55 -2.28
C LEU A 198 3.70 -3.94 -1.23
N LEU A 199 4.06 -4.74 -0.22
CA LEU A 199 4.99 -4.32 0.83
C LEU A 199 6.45 -4.31 0.36
N LYS A 200 6.77 -4.93 -0.78
CA LYS A 200 8.14 -5.17 -1.27
C LYS A 200 9.04 -5.93 -0.29
N THR A 201 8.47 -6.46 0.79
CA THR A 201 9.12 -7.24 1.84
C THR A 201 8.15 -8.31 2.35
N SER A 202 8.69 -9.32 3.04
CA SER A 202 7.86 -10.32 3.72
C SER A 202 7.40 -9.78 5.07
N TYR A 203 6.20 -10.18 5.50
CA TYR A 203 5.74 -9.91 6.86
C TYR A 203 6.01 -11.13 7.78
N PRO A 204 6.17 -10.91 9.09
CA PRO A 204 6.33 -11.99 10.07
C PRO A 204 5.21 -13.03 9.99
N GLY A 205 5.55 -14.32 10.00
CA GLY A 205 4.57 -15.41 9.92
C GLY A 205 4.10 -15.75 8.50
N ALA A 206 4.54 -15.02 7.47
CA ALA A 206 4.23 -15.34 6.08
C ALA A 206 4.91 -16.65 5.65
N HIS A 207 4.11 -17.62 5.20
CA HIS A 207 4.59 -18.86 4.60
C HIS A 207 4.11 -18.96 3.16
N ILE A 208 5.03 -19.01 2.20
CA ILE A 208 4.72 -19.15 0.77
C ILE A 208 5.24 -20.50 0.30
N GLY A 209 4.34 -21.43 -0.01
CA GLY A 209 4.69 -22.73 -0.59
C GLY A 209 3.63 -23.25 -1.57
N PRO A 210 3.98 -24.27 -2.37
CA PRO A 210 3.06 -24.89 -3.33
C PRO A 210 1.94 -25.69 -2.64
N GLU A 211 2.17 -26.15 -1.41
CA GLU A 211 1.19 -26.82 -0.55
C GLU A 211 0.30 -25.82 0.20
N PRO A 212 -0.85 -26.23 0.79
CA PRO A 212 -1.72 -25.39 1.61
C PRO A 212 -0.95 -24.79 2.81
N THR A 213 -0.30 -23.65 2.61
CA THR A 213 0.68 -23.09 3.54
C THR A 213 0.06 -22.06 4.48
N THR A 214 -0.90 -21.27 4.00
CA THR A 214 -1.68 -20.34 4.83
C THR A 214 -2.98 -21.00 5.30
N ASP A 215 -2.97 -21.52 6.53
CA ASP A 215 -4.16 -22.06 7.21
C ASP A 215 -4.75 -21.10 8.26
N ARG A 216 -4.16 -19.90 8.39
CA ARG A 216 -4.51 -18.88 9.38
C ARG A 216 -5.04 -17.61 8.73
N PHE A 217 -5.93 -16.92 9.43
CA PHE A 217 -6.23 -15.52 9.15
C PHE A 217 -5.10 -14.67 9.74
N VAL A 218 -4.46 -13.85 8.90
CA VAL A 218 -3.35 -12.99 9.33
C VAL A 218 -3.71 -11.54 9.07
N VAL A 219 -3.83 -10.76 10.15
CA VAL A 219 -3.96 -9.31 10.09
C VAL A 219 -2.57 -8.69 10.08
N ILE A 220 -2.24 -7.94 9.05
CA ILE A 220 -0.93 -7.33 8.86
C ILE A 220 -1.08 -5.82 9.06
N THR A 221 -0.45 -5.30 10.12
CA THR A 221 -0.58 -3.90 10.54
C THR A 221 0.76 -3.32 10.96
N SER A 222 0.83 -2.00 11.08
CA SER A 222 2.04 -1.33 11.54
C SER A 222 2.28 -1.60 13.01
N GLY A 223 3.53 -1.88 13.38
CA GLY A 223 3.98 -1.92 14.76
C GLY A 223 5.40 -1.40 14.88
N PRO A 224 5.86 -1.10 16.11
CA PRO A 224 7.24 -0.63 16.34
C PRO A 224 8.26 -1.71 15.99
N ASP A 225 7.93 -2.97 16.25
CA ASP A 225 8.79 -4.14 16.07
C ASP A 225 8.13 -5.19 15.19
N GLU A 226 8.96 -5.99 14.51
CA GLU A 226 8.52 -7.17 13.78
C GLU A 226 8.12 -8.29 14.75
N ARG A 227 6.81 -8.61 14.83
CA ARG A 227 6.30 -9.66 15.71
C ARG A 227 5.01 -10.29 15.22
N CYS A 228 4.80 -11.55 15.61
CA CYS A 228 3.53 -12.26 15.46
C CYS A 228 2.83 -12.36 16.82
N ILE A 229 1.60 -11.86 16.90
CA ILE A 229 0.74 -11.92 18.08
C ILE A 229 -0.34 -12.96 17.85
N PRO A 230 -0.45 -14.00 18.71
CA PRO A 230 -1.51 -15.01 18.61
C PRO A 230 -2.93 -14.43 18.78
N GLY A 231 -3.90 -15.03 18.10
CA GLY A 231 -5.30 -14.62 18.10
C GLY A 231 -5.95 -14.54 19.50
N ASN A 232 -5.61 -15.46 20.39
CA ASN A 232 -6.09 -15.45 21.78
C ASN A 232 -5.68 -14.17 22.53
N THR A 233 -4.50 -13.63 22.22
CA THR A 233 -3.95 -12.43 22.88
C THR A 233 -4.55 -11.18 22.28
N ILE A 234 -4.71 -11.12 20.95
CA ILE A 234 -5.24 -9.91 20.31
C ILE A 234 -6.75 -9.74 20.51
N ALA A 235 -7.50 -10.83 20.71
CA ALA A 235 -8.93 -10.75 20.98
C ALA A 235 -9.27 -10.11 22.34
N VAL A 236 -8.30 -10.00 23.26
CA VAL A 236 -8.48 -9.35 24.57
C VAL A 236 -7.88 -7.95 24.65
N GLN A 237 -7.15 -7.53 23.63
CA GLN A 237 -6.52 -6.22 23.54
C GLN A 237 -7.56 -5.13 23.20
N ALA A 238 -7.81 -4.22 24.13
CA ALA A 238 -8.83 -3.17 24.00
C ALA A 238 -8.46 -2.09 22.96
N ASP A 239 -7.17 -1.94 22.67
CA ASP A 239 -6.62 -1.03 21.68
C ASP A 239 -6.85 -1.52 20.24
N MET A 240 -7.20 -2.79 20.05
CA MET A 240 -7.36 -3.41 18.73
C MET A 240 -8.84 -3.73 18.41
N PRO A 241 -9.31 -3.55 17.16
CA PRO A 241 -10.71 -3.74 16.79
C PRO A 241 -11.10 -5.22 16.58
N TYR A 242 -10.43 -6.15 17.26
CA TYR A 242 -10.55 -7.61 17.04
C TYR A 242 -11.23 -8.35 18.18
N SER A 243 -11.70 -7.64 19.21
CA SER A 243 -12.36 -8.25 20.37
C SER A 243 -13.61 -9.05 20.00
N GLY A 244 -14.37 -8.61 19.00
CA GLY A 244 -15.54 -9.31 18.49
C GLY A 244 -15.26 -10.71 17.93
N LEU A 245 -14.00 -11.05 17.60
CA LEU A 245 -13.63 -12.37 17.11
C LEU A 245 -13.65 -13.44 18.20
N SER A 246 -13.71 -13.07 19.48
CA SER A 246 -13.81 -14.03 20.58
C SER A 246 -15.09 -14.88 20.52
N SER A 247 -16.14 -14.39 19.86
CA SER A 247 -17.41 -15.10 19.67
C SER A 247 -17.28 -16.38 18.82
N PHE A 248 -16.27 -16.44 17.94
CA PHE A 248 -15.98 -17.62 17.12
C PHE A 248 -15.22 -18.73 17.89
N GLY A 249 -14.88 -18.48 19.15
CA GLY A 249 -14.30 -19.45 20.06
C GLY A 249 -12.81 -19.73 19.86
N THR A 250 -12.25 -20.53 20.77
CA THR A 250 -10.82 -20.83 20.84
C THR A 250 -10.30 -21.58 19.62
N ALA A 251 -11.14 -22.40 18.99
CA ALA A 251 -10.81 -23.12 17.76
C ALA A 251 -10.41 -22.16 16.63
N PHE A 252 -11.18 -21.09 16.42
CA PHE A 252 -10.85 -20.04 15.46
C PHE A 252 -9.65 -19.20 15.92
N LEU A 253 -9.64 -18.73 17.17
CA LEU A 253 -8.57 -17.86 17.66
C LEU A 253 -7.18 -18.53 17.60
N SER A 254 -7.11 -19.86 17.68
CA SER A 254 -5.88 -20.63 17.44
C SER A 254 -5.37 -20.58 15.99
N LYS A 255 -6.24 -20.20 15.05
CA LYS A 255 -6.00 -20.02 13.61
C LYS A 255 -6.08 -18.55 13.18
N PHE A 256 -6.03 -17.64 14.14
CA PHE A 256 -5.96 -16.21 13.91
C PHE A 256 -4.63 -15.66 14.42
N GLU A 257 -4.02 -14.75 13.68
CA GLU A 257 -2.73 -14.15 14.01
C GLU A 257 -2.72 -12.68 13.57
N CYS A 258 -2.02 -11.85 14.33
CA CYS A 258 -1.68 -10.50 13.92
C CYS A 258 -0.17 -10.38 13.72
N SER A 259 0.22 -10.03 12.50
CA SER A 259 1.58 -9.73 12.12
C SER A 259 1.79 -8.22 12.17
N GLN A 260 2.71 -7.79 13.03
CA GLN A 260 3.09 -6.39 13.17
C GLN A 260 4.48 -6.17 12.61
N MET A 261 4.67 -5.09 11.87
CA MET A 261 5.99 -4.66 11.41
C MET A 261 6.02 -3.16 11.11
N PRO A 262 7.16 -2.47 11.25
CA PRO A 262 7.29 -1.09 10.83
C PRO A 262 7.33 -1.01 9.30
N HIS A 263 6.34 -0.36 8.68
CA HIS A 263 6.32 -0.17 7.23
C HIS A 263 5.48 1.05 6.82
N PRO A 264 5.98 1.95 5.95
CA PRO A 264 5.27 3.19 5.59
C PRO A 264 3.86 2.96 5.02
N LEU A 265 3.65 1.89 4.24
CA LEU A 265 2.31 1.55 3.76
C LEU A 265 1.37 1.15 4.91
N LEU A 266 1.88 0.38 5.89
CA LEU A 266 1.08 -0.13 7.01
C LEU A 266 0.74 0.98 8.03
N GLU A 267 1.43 2.11 7.99
CA GLU A 267 1.05 3.32 8.73
C GLU A 267 -0.33 3.83 8.30
N HIS A 268 -0.74 3.55 7.05
CA HIS A 268 -1.98 4.05 6.47
C HIS A 268 -3.03 2.97 6.18
N VAL A 269 -2.63 1.71 6.01
CA VAL A 269 -3.55 0.61 5.67
C VAL A 269 -3.26 -0.65 6.47
N THR A 270 -4.27 -1.47 6.71
CA THR A 270 -4.13 -2.80 7.29
C THR A 270 -4.56 -3.84 6.26
N PHE A 271 -3.77 -4.92 6.11
CA PHE A 271 -4.13 -6.03 5.23
C PHE A 271 -4.66 -7.21 6.02
N VAL A 272 -5.60 -7.95 5.45
CA VAL A 272 -6.08 -9.22 5.99
C VAL A 272 -5.80 -10.31 4.96
N ASP A 273 -4.83 -11.17 5.24
CA ASP A 273 -4.57 -12.39 4.45
C ASP A 273 -5.46 -13.51 4.98
N THR A 274 -6.38 -13.98 4.15
CA THR A 274 -7.26 -15.10 4.54
C THR A 274 -6.64 -16.43 4.13
N PRO A 275 -6.97 -17.54 4.83
CA PRO A 275 -6.68 -18.88 4.33
C PRO A 275 -7.25 -19.08 2.91
N GLY A 276 -6.61 -19.95 2.13
CA GLY A 276 -7.17 -20.38 0.85
C GLY A 276 -8.56 -21.00 1.03
N VAL A 277 -9.51 -20.71 0.15
CA VAL A 277 -10.78 -21.45 0.15
C VAL A 277 -10.55 -22.84 -0.44
N LEU A 278 -10.97 -23.88 0.28
CA LEU A 278 -10.75 -25.28 -0.10
C LEU A 278 -11.61 -25.65 -1.31
N SER A 279 -11.08 -26.54 -2.15
CA SER A 279 -11.79 -27.10 -3.30
C SER A 279 -12.16 -28.54 -3.00
N GLY A 280 -13.44 -28.80 -2.68
CA GLY A 280 -13.99 -30.15 -2.52
C GLY A 280 -14.45 -30.51 -1.10
N GLU A 281 -15.38 -31.45 -1.04
CA GLU A 281 -16.16 -31.77 0.17
C GLU A 281 -15.34 -32.48 1.27
N LYS A 282 -14.32 -33.27 0.89
CA LYS A 282 -13.43 -33.98 1.81
C LYS A 282 -12.48 -33.08 2.60
N GLN A 283 -12.26 -31.85 2.15
CA GLN A 283 -11.42 -30.88 2.85
C GLN A 283 -12.23 -29.99 3.80
N ARG A 284 -13.55 -29.83 3.59
CA ARG A 284 -14.44 -29.07 4.48
C ARG A 284 -14.44 -29.58 5.92
N THR A 285 -14.32 -30.89 6.11
CA THR A 285 -14.29 -31.54 7.42
C THR A 285 -13.03 -31.24 8.24
N GLN A 286 -12.02 -30.54 7.69
CA GLN A 286 -10.81 -30.16 8.43
C GLN A 286 -10.95 -28.84 9.23
N ARG A 287 -11.95 -27.99 8.95
CA ARG A 287 -12.09 -26.71 9.67
C ARG A 287 -12.97 -26.91 10.91
N SER A 288 -12.39 -26.67 12.08
CA SER A 288 -13.08 -26.72 13.38
C SER A 288 -13.83 -25.43 13.72
N TYR A 289 -13.94 -24.49 12.79
CA TYR A 289 -14.56 -23.18 12.98
C TYR A 289 -15.37 -22.73 11.76
N ASP A 290 -16.30 -21.81 11.97
CA ASP A 290 -17.13 -21.23 10.90
C ASP A 290 -16.34 -20.23 10.04
N PHE A 291 -15.75 -20.72 8.95
CA PHE A 291 -15.01 -19.88 8.01
C PHE A 291 -15.89 -18.82 7.33
N THR A 292 -17.17 -19.13 7.08
CA THR A 292 -18.07 -18.21 6.35
C THR A 292 -18.46 -17.06 7.26
N GLY A 293 -18.84 -17.34 8.51
CA GLY A 293 -19.13 -16.33 9.52
C GLY A 293 -17.94 -15.41 9.80
N VAL A 294 -16.73 -15.97 9.95
CA VAL A 294 -15.50 -15.17 10.14
C VAL A 294 -15.24 -14.27 8.92
N THR A 295 -15.37 -14.80 7.71
CA THR A 295 -15.14 -14.01 6.48
C THR A 295 -16.18 -12.88 6.35
N SER A 296 -17.44 -13.15 6.68
CA SER A 296 -18.51 -12.15 6.73
C SER A 296 -18.21 -11.05 7.77
N TRP A 297 -17.70 -11.42 8.95
CA TRP A 297 -17.29 -10.47 9.98
C TRP A 297 -16.17 -9.54 9.49
N PHE A 298 -15.13 -10.07 8.82
CA PHE A 298 -14.09 -9.23 8.22
C PHE A 298 -14.64 -8.37 7.08
N ALA A 299 -15.51 -8.92 6.23
CA ALA A 299 -16.11 -8.18 5.11
C ALA A 299 -16.90 -6.94 5.57
N ALA A 300 -17.60 -7.05 6.70
CA ALA A 300 -18.33 -5.93 7.29
C ALA A 300 -17.39 -4.79 7.71
N LYS A 301 -16.19 -5.13 8.23
CA LYS A 301 -15.21 -4.16 8.71
C LYS A 301 -14.22 -3.67 7.65
N CYS A 302 -14.01 -4.41 6.57
CA CYS A 302 -13.09 -4.02 5.51
C CYS A 302 -13.68 -2.92 4.63
N ASP A 303 -12.78 -2.11 4.06
CA ASP A 303 -13.11 -1.06 3.10
C ASP A 303 -12.97 -1.55 1.66
N LEU A 304 -12.10 -2.55 1.45
CA LEU A 304 -11.83 -3.15 0.16
C LEU A 304 -11.66 -4.67 0.30
N ILE A 305 -12.31 -5.43 -0.58
CA ILE A 305 -12.22 -6.88 -0.64
C ILE A 305 -11.65 -7.28 -2.00
N LEU A 306 -10.43 -7.79 -2.03
CA LEU A 306 -9.78 -8.29 -3.23
C LEU A 306 -10.09 -9.78 -3.41
N LEU A 307 -10.88 -10.12 -4.42
CA LEU A 307 -11.14 -11.50 -4.84
C LEU A 307 -10.10 -11.96 -5.86
N LEU A 308 -9.15 -12.80 -5.46
CA LEU A 308 -8.06 -13.28 -6.30
C LEU A 308 -8.43 -14.59 -7.01
N PHE A 309 -8.19 -14.62 -8.32
CA PHE A 309 -8.37 -15.78 -9.20
C PHE A 309 -7.08 -16.11 -9.95
N ASP A 310 -6.90 -17.39 -10.26
CA ASP A 310 -5.81 -17.90 -11.09
C ASP A 310 -6.39 -18.42 -12.43
N PRO A 311 -5.94 -17.93 -13.59
CA PRO A 311 -6.40 -18.36 -14.92
C PRO A 311 -6.35 -19.87 -15.15
N HIS A 312 -5.40 -20.57 -14.52
CA HIS A 312 -5.26 -22.03 -14.66
C HIS A 312 -6.24 -22.80 -13.79
N LYS A 313 -6.83 -22.15 -12.78
CA LYS A 313 -7.70 -22.77 -11.76
C LYS A 313 -8.93 -21.90 -11.51
N LEU A 314 -9.74 -21.73 -12.55
CA LEU A 314 -10.97 -20.93 -12.49
C LEU A 314 -12.18 -21.63 -11.84
N ASP A 315 -12.05 -22.89 -11.42
CA ASP A 315 -13.16 -23.63 -10.84
C ASP A 315 -13.65 -22.98 -9.55
N ILE A 316 -14.80 -22.29 -9.60
CA ILE A 316 -15.43 -21.71 -8.41
C ILE A 316 -16.12 -22.83 -7.64
N SER A 317 -15.43 -23.37 -6.63
CA SER A 317 -15.96 -24.42 -5.76
C SER A 317 -17.24 -23.96 -5.05
N ASP A 318 -18.11 -24.90 -4.66
CA ASP A 318 -19.35 -24.54 -3.94
C ASP A 318 -19.07 -23.91 -2.57
N GLU A 319 -17.92 -24.20 -1.97
CA GLU A 319 -17.48 -23.49 -0.76
C GLU A 319 -17.17 -22.03 -1.08
N PHE A 320 -16.43 -21.79 -2.18
CA PHE A 320 -16.13 -20.43 -2.58
C PHE A 320 -17.37 -19.64 -2.98
N LYS A 321 -18.35 -20.27 -3.64
CA LYS A 321 -19.67 -19.65 -3.90
C LYS A 321 -20.38 -19.26 -2.61
N ARG A 322 -20.35 -20.11 -1.57
CA ARG A 322 -20.96 -19.78 -0.26
C ARG A 322 -20.26 -18.61 0.42
N VAL A 323 -18.93 -18.58 0.38
CA VAL A 323 -18.16 -17.47 0.93
C VAL A 323 -18.43 -16.17 0.16
N ILE A 324 -18.46 -16.20 -1.17
CA ILE A 324 -18.85 -15.02 -1.97
C ILE A 324 -20.30 -14.62 -1.64
N GLY A 325 -21.20 -15.59 -1.46
CA GLY A 325 -22.57 -15.36 -1.04
C GLY A 325 -22.70 -14.68 0.34
N SER A 326 -21.76 -14.92 1.26
CA SER A 326 -21.73 -14.23 2.56
C SER A 326 -21.17 -12.80 2.50
N LEU A 327 -20.67 -12.37 1.34
CA LEU A 327 -20.26 -10.98 1.09
C LEU A 327 -21.39 -10.10 0.52
N ARG A 328 -22.59 -10.68 0.31
CA ARG A 328 -23.74 -9.92 -0.22
C ARG A 328 -24.04 -8.70 0.63
N GLY A 329 -24.28 -7.57 -0.03
CA GLY A 329 -24.47 -6.28 0.64
C GLY A 329 -23.17 -5.50 0.86
N HIS A 330 -22.03 -6.05 0.44
CA HIS A 330 -20.72 -5.39 0.40
C HIS A 330 -20.12 -5.40 -1.01
N ASP A 331 -20.97 -5.53 -2.04
CA ASP A 331 -20.58 -5.68 -3.43
C ASP A 331 -19.77 -4.48 -3.95
N ASP A 332 -20.07 -3.27 -3.46
CA ASP A 332 -19.39 -2.01 -3.77
C ASP A 332 -17.91 -2.00 -3.34
N LYS A 333 -17.57 -2.80 -2.31
CA LYS A 333 -16.21 -2.96 -1.78
C LYS A 333 -15.41 -4.04 -2.50
N ILE A 334 -16.05 -4.90 -3.29
CA ILE A 334 -15.39 -6.04 -3.92
C ILE A 334 -14.66 -5.59 -5.20
N ARG A 335 -13.42 -6.04 -5.37
CA ARG A 335 -12.64 -5.89 -6.61
C ARG A 335 -12.04 -7.24 -6.98
N ILE A 336 -12.19 -7.61 -8.25
CA ILE A 336 -11.72 -8.91 -8.73
C ILE A 336 -10.31 -8.74 -9.27
N VAL A 337 -9.39 -9.63 -8.90
CA VAL A 337 -8.01 -9.65 -9.39
C VAL A 337 -7.77 -10.99 -10.06
N LEU A 338 -7.54 -10.97 -11.37
CA LEU A 338 -7.07 -12.13 -12.12
C LEU A 338 -5.53 -12.11 -12.10
N ASN A 339 -4.98 -12.86 -11.15
CA ASN A 339 -3.55 -12.95 -10.91
C ASN A 339 -2.89 -13.98 -11.84
N LYS A 340 -1.57 -13.91 -12.07
CA LYS A 340 -0.83 -14.83 -12.95
C LYS A 340 -1.30 -14.85 -14.41
N ALA A 341 -1.82 -13.72 -14.90
CA ALA A 341 -2.27 -13.60 -16.28
C ALA A 341 -1.13 -13.75 -17.31
N ASP A 342 0.13 -13.62 -16.89
CA ASP A 342 1.33 -13.89 -17.71
C ASP A 342 1.49 -15.36 -18.11
N GLN A 343 0.81 -16.28 -17.42
CA GLN A 343 0.94 -17.71 -17.68
C GLN A 343 -0.01 -18.21 -18.78
N VAL A 344 -0.92 -17.36 -19.27
CA VAL A 344 -1.87 -17.70 -20.32
C VAL A 344 -1.69 -16.78 -21.53
N ASP A 345 -1.94 -17.31 -22.72
CA ASP A 345 -1.94 -16.48 -23.94
C ASP A 345 -3.16 -15.54 -23.98
N ALA A 346 -3.15 -14.58 -24.92
CA ALA A 346 -4.21 -13.60 -25.04
C ALA A 346 -5.59 -14.22 -25.33
N GLN A 347 -5.66 -15.31 -26.11
CA GLN A 347 -6.94 -15.95 -26.45
C GLN A 347 -7.52 -16.70 -25.25
N GLN A 348 -6.67 -17.45 -24.54
CA GLN A 348 -7.01 -18.16 -23.33
C GLN A 348 -7.39 -17.19 -22.22
N LEU A 349 -6.68 -16.06 -22.08
CA LEU A 349 -7.04 -15.01 -21.13
C LEU A 349 -8.45 -14.46 -21.38
N MET A 350 -8.82 -14.21 -22.64
CA MET A 350 -10.18 -13.74 -22.97
C MET A 350 -11.26 -14.79 -22.66
N ARG A 351 -10.96 -16.08 -22.86
CA ARG A 351 -11.88 -17.18 -22.49
C ARG A 351 -12.03 -17.29 -20.97
N VAL A 352 -10.92 -17.24 -20.25
CA VAL A 352 -10.84 -17.24 -18.78
C VAL A 352 -11.64 -16.07 -18.21
N TYR A 353 -11.43 -14.87 -18.75
CA TYR A 353 -12.13 -13.66 -18.35
C TYR A 353 -13.65 -13.78 -18.53
N GLY A 354 -14.10 -14.27 -19.68
CA GLY A 354 -15.52 -14.51 -19.95
C GLY A 354 -16.14 -15.54 -19.01
N ALA A 355 -15.45 -16.66 -18.77
CA ALA A 355 -15.90 -17.71 -17.86
C ALA A 355 -16.00 -17.22 -16.40
N LEU A 356 -15.04 -16.38 -15.97
CA LEU A 356 -15.03 -15.78 -14.64
C LEU A 356 -16.21 -14.84 -14.44
N LEU A 357 -16.44 -13.90 -15.36
CA LEU A 357 -17.57 -12.97 -15.28
C LEU A 357 -18.91 -13.69 -15.32
N TRP A 358 -19.06 -14.71 -16.19
CA TRP A 358 -20.25 -15.54 -16.25
C TRP A 358 -20.55 -16.24 -14.92
N SER A 359 -19.51 -16.80 -14.30
CA SER A 359 -19.64 -17.54 -13.04
C SER A 359 -19.93 -16.60 -11.87
N LEU A 360 -19.28 -15.43 -11.82
CA LEU A 360 -19.51 -14.42 -10.79
C LEU A 360 -20.89 -13.75 -10.91
N GLY A 361 -21.37 -13.50 -12.13
CA GLY A 361 -22.71 -12.96 -12.36
C GLY A 361 -23.80 -13.83 -11.74
N LYS A 362 -23.65 -15.16 -11.79
CA LYS A 362 -24.57 -16.11 -11.14
C LYS A 362 -24.55 -16.06 -9.62
N VAL A 363 -23.41 -15.71 -9.02
CA VAL A 363 -23.22 -15.80 -7.56
C VAL A 363 -23.52 -14.47 -6.86
N LEU A 364 -22.99 -13.36 -7.40
CA LEU A 364 -23.17 -12.01 -6.86
C LEU A 364 -24.58 -11.47 -7.09
N ASN A 365 -25.25 -11.89 -8.18
CA ASN A 365 -26.63 -11.47 -8.50
C ASN A 365 -26.84 -9.95 -8.44
N THR A 366 -25.81 -9.19 -8.87
CA THR A 366 -25.86 -7.73 -9.02
C THR A 366 -25.97 -7.39 -10.51
N PRO A 367 -26.77 -6.38 -10.89
CA PRO A 367 -26.82 -5.89 -12.26
C PRO A 367 -25.52 -5.18 -12.68
N GLU A 368 -24.66 -4.81 -11.73
CA GLU A 368 -23.42 -4.08 -12.00
C GLU A 368 -22.27 -5.02 -12.39
N VAL A 369 -21.58 -4.69 -13.48
CA VAL A 369 -20.40 -5.45 -13.90
C VAL A 369 -19.23 -5.10 -12.99
N MET A 370 -18.76 -6.10 -12.24
CA MET A 370 -17.62 -5.96 -11.36
C MET A 370 -16.34 -5.68 -12.16
N ARG A 371 -15.58 -4.67 -11.71
CA ARG A 371 -14.29 -4.35 -12.31
C ARG A 371 -13.26 -5.45 -11.98
N VAL A 372 -12.65 -5.99 -13.04
CA VAL A 372 -11.60 -7.01 -12.96
C VAL A 372 -10.24 -6.35 -13.27
N TYR A 373 -9.28 -6.54 -12.37
CA TYR A 373 -7.89 -6.13 -12.56
C TYR A 373 -7.08 -7.34 -13.00
N ILE A 374 -6.40 -7.21 -14.13
CA ILE A 374 -5.50 -8.24 -14.65
C ILE A 374 -4.12 -7.92 -14.09
N GLY A 375 -3.65 -8.76 -13.16
CA GLY A 375 -2.46 -8.50 -12.35
C GLY A 375 -1.30 -9.43 -12.68
N TYR A 376 -0.09 -8.87 -12.65
CA TYR A 376 1.19 -9.57 -12.85
C TYR A 376 2.00 -9.47 -11.55
N ALA A 377 2.08 -10.53 -10.76
CA ALA A 377 2.78 -10.49 -9.47
C ALA A 377 4.08 -11.33 -9.49
N ARG A 378 5.09 -10.93 -10.28
CA ARG A 378 6.51 -11.37 -10.10
C ARG A 378 7.55 -10.39 -10.68
N PRO A 379 8.69 -10.17 -9.99
CA PRO A 379 9.91 -9.57 -10.57
C PRO A 379 10.53 -10.40 -11.71
N SER A 380 10.29 -11.71 -11.73
CA SER A 380 10.80 -12.61 -12.77
C SER A 380 10.24 -12.32 -14.16
N SER A 381 9.13 -11.59 -14.26
CA SER A 381 8.54 -11.19 -15.55
C SER A 381 9.43 -10.20 -16.29
N LEU A 382 10.04 -9.22 -15.60
CA LEU A 382 10.98 -8.29 -16.23
C LEU A 382 12.22 -9.01 -16.75
N ILE A 383 12.76 -9.95 -15.97
CA ILE A 383 13.93 -10.74 -16.37
C ILE A 383 13.58 -11.65 -17.55
N ASN A 384 12.42 -12.30 -17.52
CA ASN A 384 11.96 -13.13 -18.63
C ASN A 384 11.70 -12.29 -19.90
N GLU A 385 11.07 -11.12 -19.77
CA GLU A 385 10.87 -10.19 -20.89
C GLU A 385 12.21 -9.63 -21.40
N PHE A 386 13.16 -9.36 -20.51
CA PHE A 386 14.50 -8.93 -20.88
C PHE A 386 15.28 -10.05 -21.59
N VAL A 387 15.20 -11.29 -21.12
CA VAL A 387 15.80 -12.48 -21.78
C VAL A 387 15.16 -12.72 -23.15
N LYS A 388 13.83 -12.67 -23.26
CA LYS A 388 13.11 -12.76 -24.54
C LYS A 388 13.57 -11.66 -25.49
N ARG A 389 13.66 -10.41 -25.00
CA ARG A 389 14.14 -9.27 -25.79
C ARG A 389 15.57 -9.44 -26.26
N ALA A 390 16.46 -9.93 -25.39
CA ALA A 390 17.86 -10.19 -25.74
C ALA A 390 17.98 -11.28 -26.82
N ARG A 391 17.21 -12.37 -26.72
CA ARG A 391 17.15 -13.42 -27.75
C ARG A 391 16.58 -12.90 -29.07
N ALA A 392 15.48 -12.14 -29.01
CA ALA A 392 14.88 -11.53 -30.20
C ALA A 392 15.85 -10.56 -30.90
N ALA A 393 16.59 -9.75 -30.14
CA ALA A 393 17.62 -8.87 -30.68
C ALA A 393 18.76 -9.65 -31.35
N LYS A 394 19.19 -10.78 -30.76
CA LYS A 394 20.19 -11.67 -31.36
C LYS A 394 19.68 -12.26 -32.67
N VAL A 395 18.49 -12.84 -32.68
CA VAL A 395 17.86 -13.41 -33.88
C VAL A 395 17.74 -12.36 -34.99
N HIS A 396 17.24 -11.17 -34.65
CA HIS A 396 17.16 -10.02 -35.58
C HIS A 396 18.52 -9.70 -36.19
N ALA A 397 19.59 -9.59 -35.39
CA ALA A 397 20.93 -9.29 -35.87
C ALA A 397 21.46 -10.34 -36.85
N HIS A 398 21.20 -11.63 -36.59
CA HIS A 398 21.56 -12.71 -37.50
C HIS A 398 20.78 -12.67 -38.82
N ILE A 399 19.47 -12.41 -38.77
CA ILE A 399 18.64 -12.25 -39.99
C ILE A 399 19.18 -11.10 -40.84
N ILE A 400 19.37 -9.92 -40.25
CA ILE A 400 19.86 -8.73 -40.97
C ILE A 400 21.25 -8.97 -41.56
N SER A 401 22.16 -9.60 -40.81
CA SER A 401 23.49 -9.94 -41.33
C SER A 401 23.46 -11.01 -42.41
N HIS A 402 22.56 -11.99 -42.34
CA HIS A 402 22.40 -13.03 -43.35
C HIS A 402 21.93 -12.41 -44.67
N LEU A 403 20.90 -11.57 -44.62
CA LEU A 403 20.42 -10.81 -45.77
C LEU A 403 21.51 -9.92 -46.38
N LYS A 404 22.34 -9.26 -45.54
CA LYS A 404 23.49 -8.47 -46.03
C LYS A 404 24.54 -9.33 -46.73
N LYS A 405 24.75 -10.57 -46.30
CA LYS A 405 25.75 -11.50 -46.87
C LYS A 405 25.33 -12.00 -48.25
N GLU A 406 24.03 -12.19 -48.48
CA GLU A 406 23.47 -12.63 -49.76
C GLU A 406 23.35 -11.50 -50.81
N MET A 407 23.57 -10.23 -50.41
CA MET A 407 23.53 -9.10 -51.35
C MET A 407 24.76 -9.06 -52.27
N PRO A 408 24.59 -8.85 -53.58
CA PRO A 408 25.69 -8.74 -54.53
C PRO A 408 26.46 -7.42 -54.37
N ALA A 409 27.79 -7.47 -54.51
CA ALA A 409 28.65 -6.29 -54.29
C ALA A 409 28.54 -5.22 -55.39
N LEU A 410 28.35 -5.61 -56.66
CA LEU A 410 28.55 -4.71 -57.81
C LEU A 410 27.26 -4.38 -58.58
N MET A 411 26.54 -5.37 -59.10
CA MET A 411 25.35 -5.15 -59.95
C MET A 411 24.18 -6.05 -59.55
N GLY A 412 22.95 -5.66 -59.93
CA GLY A 412 21.74 -6.46 -59.72
C GLY A 412 21.10 -6.36 -58.32
N LYS A 413 21.52 -5.39 -57.49
CA LYS A 413 21.09 -5.25 -56.08
C LYS A 413 19.57 -5.21 -55.89
N ALA A 414 18.83 -4.44 -56.70
CA ALA A 414 17.37 -4.35 -56.59
C ALA A 414 16.67 -5.68 -56.86
N LYS A 415 17.11 -6.40 -57.91
CA LYS A 415 16.56 -7.72 -58.26
C LYS A 415 16.92 -8.78 -57.22
N ALA A 416 18.12 -8.73 -56.66
CA ALA A 416 18.55 -9.61 -55.58
C ALA A 416 17.76 -9.38 -54.29
N GLN A 417 17.54 -8.11 -53.91
CA GLN A 417 16.72 -7.77 -52.74
C GLN A 417 15.28 -8.25 -52.90
N GLN A 418 14.66 -8.06 -54.06
CA GLN A 418 13.30 -8.58 -54.31
C GLN A 418 13.27 -10.11 -54.19
N LYS A 419 14.25 -10.80 -54.77
CA LYS A 419 14.36 -12.26 -54.64
C LYS A 419 14.48 -12.72 -53.19
N LEU A 420 15.27 -12.02 -52.36
CA LEU A 420 15.42 -12.33 -50.93
C LEU A 420 14.14 -12.08 -50.13
N LEU A 421 13.34 -11.07 -50.51
CA LEU A 421 12.02 -10.84 -49.91
C LEU A 421 11.01 -11.92 -50.31
N ASP A 422 11.04 -12.34 -51.57
CA ASP A 422 10.15 -13.39 -52.10
C ASP A 422 10.45 -14.76 -51.48
N SER A 423 11.73 -15.05 -51.17
CA SER A 423 12.17 -16.29 -50.51
C SER A 423 12.50 -16.11 -49.03
N LEU A 424 11.88 -15.15 -48.33
CA LEU A 424 12.24 -14.81 -46.95
C LEU A 424 12.05 -15.97 -45.96
N ASP A 425 11.07 -16.84 -46.20
CA ASP A 425 10.83 -18.05 -45.41
C ASP A 425 12.05 -18.99 -45.42
N ASP A 426 12.67 -19.17 -46.59
CA ASP A 426 13.88 -19.99 -46.75
C ASP A 426 15.08 -19.35 -46.02
N GLN A 427 15.19 -18.02 -46.08
CA GLN A 427 16.25 -17.27 -45.39
C GLN A 427 16.12 -17.44 -43.87
N PHE A 428 14.89 -17.36 -43.35
CA PHE A 428 14.61 -17.58 -41.92
C PHE A 428 14.92 -19.01 -41.51
N ALA A 429 14.54 -20.01 -42.31
CA ALA A 429 14.86 -21.42 -42.05
C ALA A 429 16.37 -21.68 -42.00
N GLN A 430 17.15 -21.00 -42.86
CA GLN A 430 18.60 -21.11 -42.87
C GLN A 430 19.23 -20.52 -41.60
N VAL A 431 18.79 -19.33 -41.19
CA VAL A 431 19.24 -18.69 -39.94
C VAL A 431 18.82 -19.51 -38.72
N GLN A 432 17.61 -20.08 -38.74
CA GLN A 432 17.11 -20.96 -37.68
C GLN A 432 18.01 -22.19 -37.50
N LYS A 433 18.42 -22.82 -38.60
CA LYS A 433 19.32 -23.97 -38.59
C LYS A 433 20.72 -23.59 -38.09
N GLU A 434 21.23 -22.41 -38.46
CA GLU A 434 22.52 -21.91 -37.98
C GLU A 434 22.51 -21.63 -36.48
N LEU A 435 21.42 -21.05 -35.96
CA LEU A 435 21.27 -20.67 -34.56
C LEU A 435 20.83 -21.83 -33.63
N HIS A 436 20.40 -22.96 -34.19
CA HIS A 436 19.87 -24.10 -33.43
C HIS A 436 18.69 -23.71 -32.52
N LEU A 437 17.80 -22.83 -33.02
CA LEU A 437 16.65 -22.33 -32.26
C LEU A 437 15.31 -22.88 -32.81
N PRO A 438 14.29 -23.03 -31.95
CA PRO A 438 12.95 -23.40 -32.39
C PRO A 438 12.27 -22.25 -33.16
N ALA A 439 11.34 -22.58 -34.05
CA ALA A 439 10.65 -21.59 -34.89
C ALA A 439 9.87 -20.55 -34.07
N GLY A 440 9.42 -20.91 -32.87
CA GLY A 440 8.70 -20.00 -31.96
C GLY A 440 9.54 -18.84 -31.41
N ASP A 441 10.87 -18.88 -31.58
CA ASP A 441 11.77 -17.77 -31.18
C ASP A 441 11.97 -16.74 -32.32
N PHE A 442 11.40 -16.97 -33.51
CA PHE A 442 11.52 -16.09 -34.67
C PHE A 442 10.27 -15.20 -34.84
N PRO A 443 10.46 -13.97 -35.38
CA PRO A 443 9.32 -13.11 -35.69
C PRO A 443 8.51 -13.65 -36.88
N SER A 444 7.25 -13.19 -36.99
CA SER A 444 6.38 -13.53 -38.13
C SER A 444 7.03 -13.10 -39.45
N VAL A 445 7.26 -14.06 -40.36
CA VAL A 445 7.92 -13.80 -41.66
C VAL A 445 7.13 -12.76 -42.46
N GLU A 446 5.81 -12.84 -42.44
CA GLU A 446 4.94 -11.95 -43.22
C GLU A 446 5.03 -10.49 -42.74
N GLU A 447 4.97 -10.27 -41.42
CA GLU A 447 5.11 -8.94 -40.82
C GLU A 447 6.51 -8.38 -41.05
N TYR A 448 7.53 -9.24 -40.93
CA TYR A 448 8.91 -8.87 -41.13
C TYR A 448 9.21 -8.52 -42.59
N ARG A 449 8.60 -9.22 -43.56
CA ARG A 449 8.68 -8.93 -45.00
C ARG A 449 8.15 -7.54 -45.31
N GLN A 450 6.99 -7.18 -44.75
CA GLN A 450 6.40 -5.85 -44.92
C GLN A 450 7.34 -4.76 -44.43
N ILE A 451 7.92 -4.93 -43.24
CA ILE A 451 8.87 -3.96 -42.68
C ILE A 451 10.12 -3.87 -43.55
N LEU A 452 10.72 -5.01 -43.91
CA LEU A 452 11.95 -5.07 -44.71
C LEU A 452 11.80 -4.44 -46.11
N SER A 453 10.60 -4.48 -46.70
CA SER A 453 10.34 -3.88 -48.01
C SER A 453 10.68 -2.38 -48.08
N ALA A 454 10.64 -1.69 -46.94
CA ALA A 454 10.98 -0.26 -46.82
C ALA A 454 12.49 0.01 -46.65
N TYR A 455 13.32 -1.02 -46.48
CA TYR A 455 14.76 -0.88 -46.21
C TYR A 455 15.61 -1.22 -47.43
N ASN A 456 16.82 -0.67 -47.49
CA ASN A 456 17.85 -1.05 -48.47
C ASN A 456 18.84 -2.02 -47.83
N PHE A 457 18.87 -3.26 -48.31
CA PHE A 457 19.65 -4.33 -47.69
C PHE A 457 21.16 -4.10 -47.86
N ASP A 458 21.58 -3.31 -48.85
CA ASP A 458 23.00 -2.98 -49.02
C ASP A 458 23.51 -2.03 -47.91
N LYS A 459 22.62 -1.37 -47.18
CA LYS A 459 22.99 -0.53 -46.03
C LYS A 459 23.03 -1.28 -44.71
N PHE A 460 22.64 -2.56 -44.69
CA PHE A 460 22.69 -3.36 -43.48
C PHE A 460 24.12 -3.61 -43.01
N GLU A 461 24.29 -3.66 -41.69
CA GLU A 461 25.56 -4.00 -41.07
C GLU A 461 25.82 -5.51 -41.12
N LYS A 462 27.09 -5.88 -41.19
CA LYS A 462 27.53 -7.26 -40.98
C LYS A 462 27.48 -7.59 -39.49
N LEU A 463 27.27 -8.86 -39.17
CA LEU A 463 27.30 -9.35 -37.79
C LEU A 463 28.65 -8.99 -37.15
N ARG A 464 28.60 -8.45 -35.93
CA ARG A 464 29.79 -8.17 -35.12
C ARG A 464 29.89 -9.24 -34.04
N PRO A 465 30.78 -10.25 -34.17
CA PRO A 465 30.82 -11.39 -33.26
C PRO A 465 30.98 -11.00 -31.79
N LYS A 466 31.74 -9.93 -31.50
CA LYS A 466 31.92 -9.42 -30.13
C LYS A 466 30.62 -8.94 -29.47
N MET A 467 29.70 -8.35 -30.24
CA MET A 467 28.42 -7.87 -29.71
C MET A 467 27.48 -9.03 -29.42
N VAL A 468 27.47 -10.05 -30.30
CA VAL A 468 26.70 -11.27 -30.11
C VAL A 468 27.22 -12.04 -28.89
N GLN A 469 28.54 -12.19 -28.79
CA GLN A 469 29.18 -12.83 -27.64
C GLN A 469 28.84 -12.12 -26.33
N GLY A 470 28.84 -10.78 -26.31
CA GLY A 470 28.43 -10.03 -25.11
C GLY A 470 26.98 -10.30 -24.67
N VAL A 471 26.06 -10.54 -25.62
CA VAL A 471 24.69 -10.95 -25.28
C VAL A 471 24.65 -12.40 -24.78
N ASP A 472 25.42 -13.30 -25.39
CA ASP A 472 25.50 -14.70 -24.96
C ASP A 472 26.12 -14.83 -23.56
N ASP A 473 27.18 -14.07 -23.26
CA ASP A 473 27.81 -14.00 -21.95
C ASP A 473 26.83 -13.44 -20.91
N MET A 474 26.07 -12.40 -21.25
CA MET A 474 25.05 -11.83 -20.39
C MET A 474 23.96 -12.85 -20.04
N LEU A 475 23.48 -13.61 -21.04
CA LEU A 475 22.45 -14.64 -20.84
C LEU A 475 22.98 -15.85 -20.05
N ALA A 476 24.24 -16.24 -20.25
CA ALA A 476 24.83 -17.44 -19.67
C ALA A 476 25.41 -17.21 -18.26
N TYR A 477 25.94 -16.02 -17.98
CA TYR A 477 26.70 -15.74 -16.77
C TYR A 477 26.14 -14.56 -15.98
N ASP A 478 25.96 -13.38 -16.60
CA ASP A 478 25.61 -12.17 -15.87
C ASP A 478 24.21 -12.25 -15.24
N ILE A 479 23.21 -12.71 -15.99
CA ILE A 479 21.84 -12.86 -15.48
C ILE A 479 21.77 -13.92 -14.38
N PRO A 480 22.32 -15.14 -14.53
CA PRO A 480 22.40 -16.10 -13.44
C PRO A 480 23.16 -15.60 -12.21
N GLU A 481 24.25 -14.86 -12.38
CA GLU A 481 25.00 -14.27 -11.26
C GLU A 481 24.20 -13.18 -10.54
N LEU A 482 23.52 -12.31 -11.30
CA LEU A 482 22.61 -11.31 -10.76
C LEU A 482 21.49 -11.98 -9.95
N LEU A 483 20.88 -13.04 -10.49
CA LEU A 483 19.86 -13.82 -9.79
C LEU A 483 20.38 -14.49 -8.52
N LYS A 484 21.65 -14.91 -8.49
CA LYS A 484 22.30 -15.45 -7.28
C LYS A 484 22.55 -14.37 -6.23
N LYS A 485 22.99 -13.17 -6.64
CA LYS A 485 23.25 -12.04 -5.73
C LYS A 485 21.98 -11.48 -5.10
N PHE A 486 20.87 -11.56 -5.83
CA PHE A 486 19.54 -11.13 -5.38
C PHE A 486 18.61 -12.32 -5.07
N ARG A 487 19.16 -13.51 -4.82
CA ARG A 487 18.37 -14.60 -4.23
C ARG A 487 17.76 -14.08 -2.94
N ASN A 488 16.50 -14.44 -2.76
CA ASN A 488 15.79 -14.24 -1.50
C ASN A 488 16.71 -14.73 -0.37
N PRO A 489 17.07 -13.92 0.64
CA PRO A 489 17.86 -14.39 1.78
C PRO A 489 17.12 -15.43 2.66
N TYR A 490 16.00 -15.94 2.16
CA TYR A 490 15.11 -16.90 2.80
C TYR A 490 14.79 -18.10 1.86
N ASP A 491 15.65 -18.37 0.87
CA ASP A 491 15.74 -19.70 0.21
C ASP A 491 16.69 -20.61 0.98
#